data_AF-A0A5D2ZEN6-F1
#
_entry.id   AF-A0A5D2ZEN6-F1
#
_cell.length_a   1.000
_cell.length_b   1.000
_cell.length_c   1.000
_cell.angle_alpha   90.00
_cell.angle_beta   90.00
_cell.angle_gamma   90.00
#
_symmetry.space_group_name_H-M   'P 1'
#
loop_
_entity.id
_entity.type
_entity.pdbx_description
1 polymer ?
#
loop_
_entity_poly.entity_id
_entity_poly.type
_entity_poly.pdbx_seq_one_letter_code
_entity_poly.pdbx_strand_id
1 'polypeptide(L)'
;MKFHASTISRVSQFRNNAPFSFHSSSKLSSNHKKRCNFGIAFDIDGVILRGRVPVGGSPQALRRLYGDSGELIVPYLFLTNGGGIPETKRAKQLSELLGVNIMASQVVQGHSPFRNLLKKFENELIIATGKGDPALVMSEYGFKKVLSLEEFASYFENIDPVYQYKRWTTMPQSDRKETAVPRYNVLSKRIKAAFVVSDPVDWGRDIQVLCDVLRSGGLPGVANNNQLPLYFAADDLEYQAAFPSKRLGMGAFRIALESVFNR
;
A
#
# COMPACT_ATOMS: atom_id res chain seq x y z
N MET A 1 -4.26 26.59 -11.40
CA MET A 1 -4.50 26.01 -10.06
C MET A 1 -3.23 25.28 -9.67
N LYS A 2 -2.41 25.83 -8.76
CA LYS A 2 -1.16 25.18 -8.34
C LYS A 2 -1.50 24.03 -7.37
N PHE A 3 -0.74 22.94 -7.42
CA PHE A 3 -0.82 21.87 -6.42
C PHE A 3 -0.70 22.51 -5.04
N HIS A 4 -1.80 22.57 -4.30
CA HIS A 4 -1.76 23.04 -2.93
C HIS A 4 -1.16 21.89 -2.11
N ALA A 5 0.11 22.03 -1.73
CA ALA A 5 0.80 21.11 -0.83
C ALA A 5 0.05 20.93 0.51
N SER A 6 -0.95 21.77 0.81
CA SER A 6 -1.87 21.63 1.94
C SER A 6 -2.84 20.44 1.82
N THR A 7 -2.91 19.73 0.70
CA THR A 7 -3.77 18.53 0.53
C THR A 7 -2.96 17.22 0.54
N ILE A 8 -1.63 17.28 0.56
CA ILE A 8 -0.80 16.13 0.96
C ILE A 8 -0.76 16.13 2.48
N SER A 9 -1.78 15.53 3.10
CA SER A 9 -1.65 15.12 4.49
C SER A 9 -0.63 13.99 4.55
N ARG A 10 0.63 14.34 4.85
CA ARG A 10 1.51 13.43 5.59
C ARG A 10 0.71 12.99 6.81
N VAL A 11 0.70 11.70 7.12
CA VAL A 11 0.38 11.30 8.49
C VAL A 11 1.54 11.83 9.34
N SER A 12 1.42 13.09 9.77
CA SER A 12 2.34 13.69 10.72
C SER A 12 2.29 12.85 11.99
N GLN A 13 3.46 12.66 12.60
CA GLN A 13 3.60 12.06 13.91
C GLN A 13 2.82 12.89 14.94
N PHE A 14 1.55 12.59 15.11
CA PHE A 14 0.81 13.03 16.28
C PHE A 14 1.34 12.23 17.47
N ARG A 15 1.81 12.96 18.50
CA ARG A 15 2.14 12.38 19.81
C ARG A 15 0.93 11.59 20.30
N ASN A 16 1.02 10.27 20.23
CA ASN A 16 0.09 9.38 20.91
C ASN A 16 0.33 9.51 22.42
N ASN A 17 -0.31 10.49 23.05
CA ASN A 17 -0.55 10.44 24.48
C ASN A 17 -1.74 9.51 24.71
N ALA A 18 -1.48 8.20 24.75
CA ALA A 18 -2.43 7.24 25.29
C ALA A 18 -2.18 7.11 26.80
N PRO A 19 -3.16 7.40 27.68
CA PRO A 19 -3.05 7.03 29.08
C PRO A 19 -3.41 5.54 29.18
N PHE A 20 -2.42 4.67 29.09
CA PHE A 20 -2.61 3.27 29.48
C PHE A 20 -2.46 3.16 31.00
N SER A 21 -3.57 3.39 31.69
CA SER A 21 -3.68 3.13 33.13
C SER A 21 -3.91 1.63 33.35
N PHE A 22 -2.84 0.89 33.65
CA PHE A 22 -2.97 -0.48 34.16
C PHE A 22 -3.08 -0.42 35.68
N HIS A 23 -4.30 -0.51 36.22
CA HIS A 23 -4.47 -0.92 37.61
C HIS A 23 -4.31 -2.43 37.71
N SER A 24 -3.29 -2.86 38.45
CA SER A 24 -3.07 -4.25 38.82
C SER A 24 -3.27 -4.40 40.33
N SER A 25 -4.26 -5.21 40.71
CA SER A 25 -4.35 -5.75 42.05
C SER A 25 -4.91 -7.18 41.97
N SER A 26 -3.99 -8.14 41.81
CA SER A 26 -4.08 -9.44 42.46
C SER A 26 -2.73 -10.16 42.34
N LYS A 27 -2.18 -10.52 43.50
CA LYS A 27 -0.97 -11.35 43.62
C LYS A 27 -1.35 -12.80 43.28
N LEU A 28 -1.00 -13.25 42.08
CA LEU A 28 -0.82 -14.68 41.81
C LEU A 28 0.60 -14.90 41.27
N SER A 29 1.32 -15.79 41.95
CA SER A 29 2.64 -16.27 41.55
C SER A 29 2.53 -16.86 40.14
N SER A 30 3.18 -16.23 39.16
CA SER A 30 3.42 -16.83 37.84
C SER A 30 4.91 -16.78 37.55
N ASN A 31 5.45 -17.91 37.10
CA ASN A 31 6.83 -18.03 36.61
C ASN A 31 7.12 -16.88 35.64
N HIS A 32 7.89 -15.90 36.09
CA HIS A 32 8.35 -14.81 35.24
C HIS A 32 9.32 -15.39 34.19
N LYS A 33 8.81 -15.87 33.05
CA LYS A 33 9.60 -15.94 31.82
C LYS A 33 10.20 -14.54 31.66
N LYS A 34 11.52 -14.43 31.76
CA LYS A 34 12.27 -13.17 31.65
C LYS A 34 11.83 -12.49 30.35
N ARG A 35 11.01 -11.45 30.46
CA ARG A 35 10.44 -10.76 29.30
C ARG A 35 11.58 -10.01 28.62
N CYS A 36 11.75 -10.20 27.32
CA CYS A 36 12.72 -9.43 26.54
C CYS A 36 12.43 -7.93 26.70
N ASN A 37 13.45 -7.13 26.99
CA ASN A 37 13.34 -5.69 27.25
C ASN A 37 13.54 -4.83 25.99
N PHE A 38 13.70 -5.46 24.82
CA PHE A 38 13.84 -4.80 23.53
C PHE A 38 13.02 -5.52 22.46
N GLY A 39 12.84 -4.85 21.32
CA GLY A 39 12.29 -5.43 20.10
C GLY A 39 13.05 -4.93 18.87
N ILE A 40 12.87 -5.62 17.75
CA ILE A 40 13.61 -5.34 16.51
C ILE A 40 12.63 -4.99 15.39
N ALA A 41 12.88 -3.90 14.65
CA ALA A 41 12.22 -3.60 13.40
C ALA A 41 13.19 -3.88 12.25
N PHE A 42 12.85 -4.82 11.39
CA PHE A 42 13.65 -5.17 10.21
C PHE A 42 13.09 -4.47 8.98
N ASP A 43 13.92 -3.73 8.26
CA ASP A 43 13.63 -3.50 6.85
C ASP A 43 13.69 -4.83 6.09
N ILE A 44 13.02 -4.90 4.95
CA ILE A 44 12.98 -6.11 4.12
C ILE A 44 14.00 -6.00 2.99
N ASP A 45 13.87 -4.99 2.14
CA ASP A 45 14.57 -4.90 0.87
C ASP A 45 16.03 -4.47 1.07
N GLY A 46 16.97 -5.36 0.79
CA GLY A 46 18.39 -5.15 1.00
C GLY A 46 18.89 -5.55 2.40
N VAL A 47 17.98 -5.83 3.34
CA VAL A 47 18.32 -6.27 4.71
C VAL A 47 18.00 -7.75 4.93
N ILE A 48 16.73 -8.14 4.75
CA ILE A 48 16.29 -9.54 4.94
C ILE A 48 16.26 -10.28 3.61
N LEU A 49 15.78 -9.62 2.55
CA LEU A 49 15.66 -10.17 1.20
C LEU A 49 16.26 -9.21 0.16
N ARG A 50 16.77 -9.75 -0.93
CA ARG A 50 17.01 -9.02 -2.18
C ARG A 50 16.15 -9.66 -3.26
N GLY A 51 15.04 -9.01 -3.60
CA GLY A 51 14.00 -9.64 -4.42
C GLY A 51 13.34 -10.80 -3.67
N ARG A 52 13.54 -12.03 -4.15
CA ARG A 52 13.04 -13.26 -3.50
C ARG A 52 14.13 -14.07 -2.78
N VAL A 53 15.37 -13.56 -2.78
CA VAL A 53 16.53 -14.30 -2.24
C VAL A 53 16.88 -13.76 -0.86
N PRO A 54 16.95 -14.61 0.18
CA PRO A 54 17.45 -14.20 1.49
C PRO A 54 18.85 -13.60 1.43
N VAL A 55 19.06 -12.51 2.15
CA VAL A 55 20.37 -11.83 2.22
C VAL A 55 21.22 -12.49 3.29
N GLY A 56 22.38 -13.03 2.90
CA GLY A 56 23.35 -13.60 3.81
C GLY A 56 22.73 -14.64 4.76
N GLY A 57 22.91 -14.44 6.07
CA GLY A 57 22.38 -15.31 7.12
C GLY A 57 21.01 -14.89 7.68
N SER A 58 20.20 -14.13 6.94
CA SER A 58 18.93 -13.60 7.47
C SER A 58 17.97 -14.68 8.01
N PRO A 59 17.83 -15.88 7.40
CA PRO A 59 17.01 -16.95 7.99
C PRO A 59 17.57 -17.44 9.33
N GLN A 60 18.89 -17.59 9.44
CA GLN A 60 19.57 -18.01 10.68
C GLN A 60 19.42 -16.96 11.77
N ALA A 61 19.53 -15.68 11.43
CA ALA A 61 19.37 -14.57 12.36
C ALA A 61 17.94 -14.52 12.93
N LEU A 62 16.93 -14.70 12.09
CA LEU A 62 15.53 -14.75 12.53
C LEU A 62 15.24 -15.97 13.40
N ARG A 63 15.80 -17.16 13.08
CA ARG A 63 15.64 -18.35 13.93
C ARG A 63 16.16 -18.14 15.35
N ARG A 64 17.20 -17.33 15.55
CA ARG A 64 17.72 -16.99 16.90
C ARG A 64 16.77 -16.15 17.74
N LEU A 65 15.70 -15.60 17.15
CA LEU A 65 14.65 -14.85 17.86
C LEU A 65 13.56 -15.77 18.42
N TYR A 66 13.66 -17.08 18.17
CA TYR A 66 12.76 -18.11 18.68
C TYR A 66 13.49 -19.01 19.68
N GLY A 67 12.75 -19.48 20.70
CA GLY A 67 13.23 -20.49 21.65
C GLY A 67 13.15 -21.89 21.07
N ASP A 68 13.68 -22.88 21.81
CA ASP A 68 13.71 -24.28 21.38
C ASP A 68 12.31 -24.87 21.16
N SER A 69 11.28 -24.37 21.86
CA SER A 69 9.88 -24.76 21.65
C SER A 69 9.17 -23.97 20.55
N GLY A 70 9.90 -23.16 19.78
CA GLY A 70 9.37 -22.39 18.64
C GLY A 70 8.56 -21.15 19.04
N GLU A 71 8.55 -20.77 20.32
CA GLU A 71 7.95 -19.52 20.76
C GLU A 71 8.87 -18.33 20.45
N LEU A 72 8.27 -17.19 20.15
CA LEU A 72 9.01 -15.96 19.93
C LEU A 72 9.58 -15.45 21.27
N ILE A 73 10.91 -15.38 21.39
CA ILE A 73 11.60 -14.91 22.61
C ILE A 73 12.06 -13.46 22.50
N VAL A 74 12.28 -12.96 21.28
CA VAL A 74 12.58 -11.54 21.01
C VAL A 74 11.53 -10.98 20.06
N PRO A 75 10.68 -10.02 20.50
CA PRO A 75 9.70 -9.40 19.64
C PRO A 75 10.34 -8.74 18.42
N TYR A 76 9.79 -8.98 17.24
CA TYR A 76 10.19 -8.26 16.04
C TYR A 76 9.02 -8.02 15.09
N LEU A 77 9.20 -7.03 14.23
CA LEU A 77 8.35 -6.76 13.08
C LEU A 77 9.21 -6.46 11.84
N PHE A 78 8.62 -6.65 10.67
CA PHE A 78 9.11 -6.11 9.41
C PHE A 78 8.47 -4.74 9.18
N LEU A 79 9.29 -3.75 8.86
CA LEU A 79 8.86 -2.39 8.52
C LEU A 79 9.46 -2.02 7.18
N THR A 80 8.64 -1.91 6.15
CA THR A 80 9.09 -1.63 4.78
C THR A 80 8.22 -0.56 4.12
N ASN A 81 8.84 0.26 3.28
CA ASN A 81 8.13 1.17 2.38
C ASN A 81 7.53 0.45 1.17
N GLY A 82 7.97 -0.79 0.90
CA GLY A 82 7.40 -1.66 -0.11
C GLY A 82 5.96 -2.07 0.22
N GLY A 83 5.26 -2.62 -0.78
CA GLY A 83 3.83 -2.87 -0.66
C GLY A 83 3.19 -3.50 -1.89
N GLY A 84 1.87 -3.51 -1.87
CA GLY A 84 1.03 -3.86 -3.01
C GLY A 84 0.23 -5.13 -2.82
N ILE A 85 0.40 -5.87 -1.72
CA ILE A 85 -0.40 -7.03 -1.39
C ILE A 85 -0.77 -6.97 0.10
N PRO A 86 -1.82 -7.67 0.54
CA PRO A 86 -2.18 -7.69 1.96
C PRO A 86 -1.07 -8.24 2.86
N GLU A 87 -1.00 -7.76 4.11
CA GLU A 87 0.02 -8.21 5.07
C GLU A 87 -0.06 -9.71 5.33
N THR A 88 -1.25 -10.31 5.24
CA THR A 88 -1.48 -11.76 5.36
C THR A 88 -0.74 -12.54 4.28
N LYS A 89 -0.89 -12.12 3.02
CA LYS A 89 -0.19 -12.69 1.86
C LYS A 89 1.31 -12.44 1.95
N ARG A 90 1.73 -11.26 2.39
CA ARG A 90 3.15 -10.93 2.56
C ARG A 90 3.80 -11.75 3.67
N ALA A 91 3.16 -11.88 4.83
CA ALA A 91 3.64 -12.67 5.96
C ALA A 91 3.82 -14.15 5.59
N LYS A 92 2.88 -14.72 4.81
CA LYS A 92 3.00 -16.08 4.28
C LYS A 92 4.22 -16.23 3.38
N GLN A 93 4.43 -15.31 2.43
CA GLN A 93 5.61 -15.33 1.56
C GLN A 93 6.92 -15.23 2.35
N LEU A 94 6.98 -14.34 3.34
CA LEU A 94 8.16 -14.19 4.19
C LEU A 94 8.39 -15.47 5.01
N SER A 95 7.33 -16.10 5.50
CA SER A 95 7.44 -17.35 6.27
C SER A 95 8.04 -18.47 5.42
N GLU A 96 7.57 -18.62 4.19
CA GLU A 96 8.08 -19.61 3.22
C GLU A 96 9.55 -19.37 2.89
N LEU A 97 9.95 -18.11 2.65
CA LEU A 97 11.32 -17.76 2.27
C LEU A 97 12.33 -17.85 3.42
N LEU A 98 11.89 -17.59 4.66
CA LEU A 98 12.78 -17.45 5.82
C LEU A 98 12.74 -18.67 6.76
N GLY A 99 11.78 -19.58 6.55
CA GLY A 99 11.64 -20.81 7.32
C GLY A 99 11.27 -20.58 8.79
N VAL A 100 10.52 -19.50 9.07
CA VAL A 100 9.98 -19.16 10.39
C VAL A 100 8.53 -18.72 10.25
N ASN A 101 7.70 -18.96 11.28
CA ASN A 101 6.31 -18.52 11.25
C ASN A 101 6.20 -17.02 11.51
N ILE A 102 5.78 -16.25 10.50
CA ILE A 102 5.60 -14.80 10.56
C ILE A 102 4.10 -14.49 10.50
N MET A 103 3.61 -13.76 11.50
CA MET A 103 2.22 -13.32 11.52
C MET A 103 2.01 -12.03 10.73
N ALA A 104 0.81 -11.82 10.21
CA ALA A 104 0.43 -10.56 9.54
C ALA A 104 0.63 -9.33 10.44
N SER A 105 0.43 -9.47 11.76
CA SER A 105 0.66 -8.40 12.75
C SER A 105 2.14 -8.01 12.89
N GLN A 106 3.06 -8.84 12.41
CA GLN A 106 4.49 -8.55 12.39
C GLN A 106 4.93 -7.91 11.08
N VAL A 107 4.02 -7.59 10.15
CA VAL A 107 4.36 -6.97 8.87
C VAL A 107 3.70 -5.61 8.79
N VAL A 108 4.53 -4.57 8.63
CA VAL A 108 4.11 -3.19 8.39
C VAL A 108 4.68 -2.77 7.05
N GLN A 109 3.78 -2.57 6.08
CA GLN A 109 4.09 -2.14 4.72
C GLN A 109 3.78 -0.65 4.58
N GLY A 110 4.24 -0.02 3.49
CA GLY A 110 4.04 1.42 3.28
C GLY A 110 2.56 1.83 3.35
N HIS A 111 1.67 0.93 2.92
CA HIS A 111 0.23 1.19 2.91
C HIS A 111 -0.49 0.85 4.23
N SER A 112 0.15 0.16 5.19
CA SER A 112 -0.49 -0.21 6.47
C SER A 112 -1.10 0.98 7.24
N PRO A 113 -0.50 2.18 7.26
CA PRO A 113 -1.11 3.36 7.87
C PRO A 113 -2.43 3.82 7.23
N PHE A 114 -2.78 3.39 6.02
CA PHE A 114 -4.05 3.76 5.39
C PHE A 114 -5.27 3.23 6.16
N ARG A 115 -5.11 2.21 7.02
CA ARG A 115 -6.15 1.79 7.98
C ARG A 115 -6.66 2.96 8.84
N ASN A 116 -5.81 3.95 9.14
CA ASN A 116 -6.20 5.12 9.93
C ASN A 116 -7.16 6.06 9.18
N LEU A 117 -7.25 5.93 7.86
CA LEU A 117 -8.14 6.74 7.01
C LEU A 117 -9.52 6.06 6.80
N LEU A 118 -9.71 4.86 7.34
CA LEU A 118 -10.97 4.11 7.22
C LEU A 118 -12.16 4.94 7.73
N LYS A 119 -12.06 5.54 8.93
CA LYS A 119 -13.14 6.36 9.50
C LYS A 119 -13.63 7.48 8.57
N LYS A 120 -12.75 7.98 7.70
CA LYS A 120 -13.05 9.08 6.77
C LYS A 120 -13.68 8.59 5.45
N PHE A 121 -13.33 7.39 4.99
CA PHE A 121 -13.66 6.94 3.63
C PHE A 121 -14.30 5.54 3.58
N GLU A 122 -14.67 4.93 4.70
CA GLU A 122 -15.18 3.56 4.76
C GLU A 122 -16.27 3.29 3.71
N ASN A 123 -17.25 4.19 3.61
CA ASN A 123 -18.40 4.05 2.72
C ASN A 123 -18.29 4.92 1.45
N GLU A 124 -17.16 5.59 1.24
CA GLU A 124 -16.94 6.46 0.09
C GLU A 124 -16.30 5.68 -1.07
N LEU A 125 -16.64 6.07 -2.30
CA LEU A 125 -16.00 5.48 -3.48
C LEU A 125 -14.57 6.01 -3.62
N ILE A 126 -13.59 5.13 -3.55
CA ILE A 126 -12.16 5.45 -3.67
C ILE A 126 -11.52 4.65 -4.82
N ILE A 127 -10.39 5.17 -5.32
CA ILE A 127 -9.53 4.42 -6.25
C ILE A 127 -8.19 4.11 -5.60
N ALA A 128 -7.65 2.93 -5.90
CA ALA A 128 -6.34 2.48 -5.47
C ALA A 128 -5.48 2.08 -6.68
N THR A 129 -4.23 2.52 -6.72
CA THR A 129 -3.27 2.14 -7.76
C THR A 129 -1.94 1.66 -7.19
N GLY A 130 -1.18 0.95 -8.02
CA GLY A 130 0.09 0.33 -7.68
C GLY A 130 0.19 -1.12 -8.17
N LYS A 131 1.38 -1.71 -8.11
CA LYS A 131 1.64 -3.14 -8.36
C LYS A 131 0.95 -4.04 -7.34
N GLY A 132 0.66 -5.28 -7.75
CA GLY A 132 0.02 -6.29 -6.91
C GLY A 132 -1.50 -6.16 -6.93
N ASP A 133 -2.13 -6.17 -5.75
CA ASP A 133 -3.57 -6.13 -5.53
C ASP A 133 -4.00 -4.89 -4.68
N PRO A 134 -3.75 -3.63 -5.10
CA PRO A 134 -4.09 -2.43 -4.31
C PRO A 134 -5.53 -2.35 -3.81
N ALA A 135 -6.50 -2.71 -4.66
CA ALA A 135 -7.91 -2.67 -4.31
C ALA A 135 -8.26 -3.71 -3.22
N LEU A 136 -7.61 -4.87 -3.25
CA LEU A 136 -7.76 -5.91 -2.23
C LEU A 136 -7.17 -5.45 -0.89
N VAL A 137 -5.97 -4.84 -0.90
CA VAL A 137 -5.35 -4.25 0.30
C VAL A 137 -6.30 -3.29 1.00
N MET A 138 -6.86 -2.34 0.26
CA MET A 138 -7.79 -1.36 0.83
C MET A 138 -9.09 -2.02 1.31
N SER A 139 -9.60 -3.02 0.59
CA SER A 139 -10.80 -3.76 1.01
C SER A 139 -10.58 -4.54 2.31
N GLU A 140 -9.42 -5.17 2.51
CA GLU A 140 -9.05 -5.86 3.76
C GLU A 140 -8.88 -4.89 4.94
N TYR A 141 -8.54 -3.63 4.68
CA TYR A 141 -8.57 -2.57 5.70
C TYR A 141 -9.98 -2.12 6.08
N GLY A 142 -11.01 -2.59 5.36
CA GLY A 142 -12.41 -2.35 5.66
C GLY A 142 -13.09 -1.34 4.76
N PHE A 143 -12.39 -0.74 3.79
CA PHE A 143 -13.00 0.19 2.84
C PHE A 143 -14.01 -0.57 1.96
N LYS A 144 -15.25 -0.08 1.87
CA LYS A 144 -16.37 -0.84 1.29
C LYS A 144 -16.56 -0.62 -0.20
N LYS A 145 -16.04 0.48 -0.73
CA LYS A 145 -16.23 0.87 -2.14
C LYS A 145 -14.88 1.24 -2.76
N VAL A 146 -14.16 0.22 -3.20
CA VAL A 146 -12.81 0.36 -3.76
C VAL A 146 -12.80 -0.15 -5.19
N LEU A 147 -12.22 0.63 -6.09
CA LEU A 147 -11.85 0.20 -7.44
C LEU A 147 -10.33 0.25 -7.59
N SER A 148 -9.77 -0.66 -8.38
CA SER A 148 -8.42 -0.42 -8.90
C SER A 148 -8.49 0.74 -9.90
N LEU A 149 -7.39 1.48 -10.08
CA LEU A 149 -7.35 2.54 -11.09
C LEU A 149 -7.59 1.98 -12.50
N GLU A 150 -7.09 0.77 -12.77
CA GLU A 150 -7.35 0.05 -14.02
C GLU A 150 -8.83 -0.25 -14.24
N GLU A 151 -9.52 -0.79 -13.22
CA GLU A 151 -10.96 -1.05 -13.27
C GLU A 151 -11.73 0.26 -13.47
N PHE A 152 -11.36 1.32 -12.73
CA PHE A 152 -11.95 2.64 -12.89
C PHE A 152 -11.77 3.19 -14.31
N ALA A 153 -10.58 3.11 -14.88
CA ALA A 153 -10.27 3.59 -16.22
C ALA A 153 -11.07 2.82 -17.30
N SER A 154 -11.33 1.53 -17.09
CA SER A 154 -12.06 0.70 -18.05
C SER A 154 -13.51 1.15 -18.31
N TYR A 155 -14.09 1.98 -17.43
CA TYR A 155 -15.42 2.56 -17.62
C TYR A 155 -15.44 3.80 -18.51
N PHE A 156 -14.29 4.38 -18.86
CA PHE A 156 -14.21 5.59 -19.68
C PHE A 156 -13.56 5.27 -21.01
N GLU A 157 -14.30 5.45 -22.10
CA GLU A 157 -13.77 5.27 -23.44
C GLU A 157 -12.64 6.27 -23.70
N ASN A 158 -11.54 5.80 -24.30
CA ASN A 158 -10.39 6.61 -24.71
C ASN A 158 -9.69 7.42 -23.60
N ILE A 159 -9.95 7.14 -22.31
CA ILE A 159 -9.25 7.80 -21.18
C ILE A 159 -7.74 7.50 -21.17
N ASP A 160 -7.35 6.36 -21.74
CA ASP A 160 -5.97 5.95 -21.98
C ASP A 160 -5.75 5.79 -23.49
N PRO A 161 -5.32 6.86 -24.20
CA PRO A 161 -5.29 6.89 -25.67
C PRO A 161 -4.26 5.94 -26.30
N VAL A 162 -3.36 5.39 -25.49
CA VAL A 162 -2.33 4.43 -25.91
C VAL A 162 -2.61 3.01 -25.42
N TYR A 163 -3.80 2.77 -24.85
CA TYR A 163 -4.20 1.46 -24.33
C TYR A 163 -4.03 0.33 -25.35
N GLN A 164 -4.34 0.58 -26.63
CA GLN A 164 -4.21 -0.42 -27.71
C GLN A 164 -2.79 -0.94 -27.91
N TYR A 165 -1.76 -0.23 -27.44
CA TYR A 165 -0.36 -0.65 -27.53
C TYR A 165 0.12 -1.46 -26.32
N LYS A 166 -0.72 -1.59 -25.28
CA LYS A 166 -0.36 -2.25 -24.01
C LYS A 166 -0.64 -3.74 -24.06
N ARG A 167 0.20 -4.47 -24.81
CA ARG A 167 0.02 -5.92 -25.04
C ARG A 167 0.06 -6.78 -23.77
N TRP A 168 0.55 -6.24 -22.65
CA TRP A 168 0.59 -6.91 -21.35
C TRP A 168 -0.73 -6.86 -20.57
N THR A 169 -1.68 -5.99 -20.92
CA THR A 169 -3.03 -5.93 -20.31
C THR A 169 -4.05 -6.80 -21.04
N THR A 170 -3.66 -7.43 -22.15
CA THR A 170 -4.55 -8.28 -22.96
C THR A 170 -4.88 -9.58 -22.23
N MET A 171 -5.92 -9.56 -21.41
CA MET A 171 -6.80 -10.73 -21.34
C MET A 171 -7.33 -10.96 -22.77
N PRO A 172 -7.37 -12.22 -23.27
CA PRO A 172 -7.99 -12.53 -24.56
C PRO A 172 -9.36 -11.85 -24.66
N GLN A 173 -9.73 -11.36 -25.84
CA GLN A 173 -11.00 -10.67 -26.06
C GLN A 173 -12.22 -11.56 -25.71
N SER A 174 -12.02 -12.89 -25.66
CA SER A 174 -12.97 -13.91 -25.19
C SER A 174 -13.15 -13.98 -23.67
N ASP A 175 -12.20 -13.46 -22.87
CA ASP A 175 -12.25 -13.37 -21.40
C ASP A 175 -12.64 -11.97 -20.91
N ARG A 176 -12.96 -11.04 -21.83
CA ARG A 176 -13.75 -9.87 -21.48
C ARG A 176 -15.10 -10.38 -21.03
N LYS A 177 -15.23 -10.69 -19.74
CA LYS A 177 -16.53 -10.81 -19.08
C LYS A 177 -17.34 -9.63 -19.59
N GLU A 178 -18.43 -9.92 -20.30
CA GLU A 178 -19.52 -8.98 -20.58
C GLU A 178 -19.53 -7.96 -19.45
N THR A 179 -19.27 -6.69 -19.80
CA THR A 179 -19.10 -5.56 -18.87
C THR A 179 -19.93 -5.81 -17.64
N ALA A 180 -19.29 -6.38 -16.61
CA ALA A 180 -20.02 -6.80 -15.44
C ALA A 180 -20.69 -5.54 -14.93
N VAL A 181 -22.01 -5.59 -14.75
CA VAL A 181 -22.80 -4.43 -14.34
C VAL A 181 -21.99 -3.67 -13.28
N PRO A 182 -21.63 -2.40 -13.53
CA PRO A 182 -20.68 -1.70 -12.69
C PRO A 182 -21.08 -1.86 -11.22
N ARG A 183 -20.18 -2.39 -10.37
CA ARG A 183 -20.47 -2.60 -8.93
C ARG A 183 -20.97 -1.31 -8.27
N TYR A 184 -20.59 -0.18 -8.85
CA TYR A 184 -21.04 1.16 -8.50
C TYR A 184 -21.35 1.92 -9.79
N ASN A 185 -22.24 2.92 -9.73
CA ASN A 185 -22.49 3.80 -10.86
C ASN A 185 -21.30 4.78 -11.04
N VAL A 186 -20.19 4.28 -11.60
CA VAL A 186 -18.90 4.99 -11.73
C VAL A 186 -19.03 6.24 -12.61
N LEU A 187 -19.90 6.21 -13.61
CA LEU A 187 -20.11 7.31 -14.54
C LEU A 187 -20.86 8.51 -13.94
N SER A 188 -21.50 8.35 -12.79
CA SER A 188 -22.22 9.44 -12.11
C SER A 188 -21.73 9.72 -10.68
N LYS A 189 -20.98 8.80 -10.07
CA LYS A 189 -20.45 8.96 -8.70
C LYS A 189 -19.02 9.48 -8.72
N ARG A 190 -18.79 10.53 -7.95
CA ARG A 190 -17.45 11.11 -7.74
C ARG A 190 -16.61 10.23 -6.81
N ILE A 191 -15.38 9.94 -7.24
CA ILE A 191 -14.31 9.45 -6.38
C ILE A 191 -14.01 10.47 -5.28
N LYS A 192 -13.87 10.01 -4.04
CA LYS A 192 -13.59 10.89 -2.88
C LYS A 192 -12.14 10.93 -2.45
N ALA A 193 -11.35 9.93 -2.83
CA ALA A 193 -9.92 9.89 -2.57
C ALA A 193 -9.23 8.92 -3.53
N ALA A 194 -7.97 9.20 -3.81
CA ALA A 194 -7.08 8.32 -4.56
C ALA A 194 -5.91 7.87 -3.68
N PHE A 195 -5.53 6.60 -3.79
CA PHE A 195 -4.46 5.99 -3.00
C PHE A 195 -3.44 5.34 -3.92
N VAL A 196 -2.20 5.79 -3.86
CA VAL A 196 -1.05 5.11 -4.46
C VAL A 196 -0.48 4.17 -3.41
N VAL A 197 -0.91 2.91 -3.48
CA VAL A 197 -0.68 1.87 -2.46
C VAL A 197 0.72 1.27 -2.59
N SER A 198 1.25 1.21 -3.80
CA SER A 198 2.57 0.67 -4.14
C SER A 198 3.04 1.26 -5.47
N ASP A 199 4.26 0.92 -5.91
CA ASP A 199 4.81 1.43 -7.18
C ASP A 199 3.86 1.16 -8.37
N PRO A 200 3.39 2.19 -9.08
CA PRO A 200 2.59 2.02 -10.29
C PRO A 200 3.35 1.27 -11.39
N VAL A 201 2.62 0.43 -12.13
CA VAL A 201 3.19 -0.37 -13.22
C VAL A 201 3.11 0.36 -14.55
N ASP A 202 2.00 1.03 -14.81
CA ASP A 202 1.74 1.78 -16.04
C ASP A 202 1.64 3.28 -15.74
N TRP A 203 2.80 3.93 -15.69
CA TRP A 203 2.87 5.35 -15.32
C TRP A 203 2.09 6.24 -16.29
N GLY A 204 2.05 5.90 -17.58
CA GLY A 204 1.34 6.68 -18.58
C GLY A 204 -0.16 6.74 -18.29
N ARG A 205 -0.80 5.58 -18.14
CA ARG A 205 -2.22 5.50 -17.75
C ARG A 205 -2.46 6.14 -16.41
N ASP A 206 -1.67 5.75 -15.41
CA ASP A 206 -1.93 6.14 -14.03
C ASP A 206 -1.76 7.66 -13.84
N ILE A 207 -0.78 8.30 -14.47
CA ILE A 207 -0.63 9.76 -14.46
C ILE A 207 -1.80 10.43 -15.16
N GLN A 208 -2.19 9.96 -16.36
CA GLN A 208 -3.31 10.54 -17.12
C GLN A 208 -4.61 10.47 -16.30
N VAL A 209 -4.98 9.28 -15.84
CA VAL A 209 -6.23 9.05 -15.11
C VAL A 209 -6.22 9.78 -13.76
N LEU A 210 -5.10 9.80 -13.03
CA LEU A 210 -5.00 10.58 -11.79
C LEU A 210 -5.15 12.07 -12.06
N CYS A 211 -4.55 12.61 -13.13
CA CYS A 211 -4.74 14.00 -13.51
C CYS A 211 -6.21 14.31 -13.78
N ASP A 212 -6.90 13.48 -14.55
CA ASP A 212 -8.31 13.67 -14.88
C ASP A 212 -9.19 13.61 -13.63
N VAL A 213 -8.94 12.64 -12.76
CA VAL A 213 -9.65 12.48 -11.48
C VAL A 213 -9.42 13.70 -10.57
N LEU A 214 -8.16 14.14 -10.40
CA LEU A 214 -7.80 15.27 -9.55
C LEU A 214 -8.36 16.61 -10.07
N ARG A 215 -8.28 16.87 -11.38
CA ARG A 215 -8.78 18.10 -12.01
C ARG A 215 -10.30 18.15 -12.11
N SER A 216 -10.97 17.01 -12.06
CA SER A 216 -12.43 16.93 -12.15
C SER A 216 -13.11 16.80 -10.80
N GLY A 217 -12.37 16.77 -9.69
CA GLY A 217 -12.94 16.48 -8.38
C GLY A 217 -13.65 15.13 -8.33
N GLY A 218 -13.03 14.12 -8.94
CA GLY A 218 -13.44 12.72 -8.82
C GLY A 218 -14.33 12.18 -9.92
N LEU A 219 -14.62 12.94 -10.99
CA LEU A 219 -15.42 12.45 -12.11
C LEU A 219 -14.87 12.97 -13.44
N PRO A 220 -13.97 12.22 -14.10
CA PRO A 220 -13.36 12.60 -15.38
C PRO A 220 -14.37 13.10 -16.40
N GLY A 221 -13.97 14.10 -17.20
CA GLY A 221 -14.84 14.75 -18.18
C GLY A 221 -15.71 15.89 -17.62
N VAL A 222 -15.80 16.06 -16.29
CA VAL A 222 -16.55 17.16 -15.67
C VAL A 222 -15.60 18.14 -14.99
N ALA A 223 -15.57 19.39 -15.44
CA ALA A 223 -14.76 20.43 -14.81
C ALA A 223 -15.18 20.67 -13.35
N ASN A 224 -14.24 20.65 -12.42
CA ASN A 224 -14.48 20.95 -11.01
C ASN A 224 -13.22 21.51 -10.36
N ASN A 225 -13.36 22.63 -9.65
CA ASN A 225 -12.25 23.28 -8.98
C ASN A 225 -11.87 22.63 -7.64
N ASN A 226 -12.60 21.60 -7.18
CA ASN A 226 -12.29 20.90 -5.94
C ASN A 226 -11.39 19.69 -6.17
N GLN A 227 -10.10 19.84 -5.91
CA GLN A 227 -9.14 18.72 -5.95
C GLN A 227 -9.42 17.73 -4.80
N LEU A 228 -9.58 16.44 -5.13
CA LEU A 228 -9.72 15.39 -4.13
C LEU A 228 -8.36 15.02 -3.48
N PRO A 229 -8.37 14.48 -2.25
CA PRO A 229 -7.15 14.06 -1.58
C PRO A 229 -6.49 12.85 -2.26
N LEU A 230 -5.18 12.96 -2.44
CA LEU A 230 -4.30 11.90 -2.96
C LEU A 230 -3.31 11.48 -1.86
N TYR A 231 -3.22 10.18 -1.59
CA TYR A 231 -2.32 9.63 -0.59
C TYR A 231 -1.28 8.70 -1.24
N PHE A 232 -0.03 8.81 -0.81
CA PHE A 232 1.06 7.92 -1.22
C PHE A 232 1.50 7.08 -0.02
N ALA A 233 1.77 5.80 -0.26
CA ALA A 233 2.17 4.88 0.80
C ALA A 233 3.64 5.05 1.23
N ALA A 234 4.45 5.70 0.41
CA ALA A 234 5.86 6.03 0.64
C ALA A 234 6.30 7.16 -0.30
N ASP A 235 7.49 7.74 -0.05
CA ASP A 235 8.04 8.88 -0.80
C ASP A 235 9.49 8.67 -1.25
N ASP A 236 9.95 7.41 -1.28
CA ASP A 236 11.32 7.10 -1.68
C ASP A 236 11.52 7.39 -3.17
N LEU A 237 12.46 8.27 -3.49
CA LEU A 237 12.84 8.55 -4.88
C LEU A 237 13.40 7.30 -5.54
N GLU A 238 14.22 6.55 -4.82
CA GLU A 238 14.92 5.38 -5.30
C GLU A 238 15.01 4.29 -4.24
N TYR A 239 15.07 3.03 -4.67
CA TYR A 239 15.27 1.88 -3.79
C TYR A 239 16.22 0.85 -4.40
N GLN A 240 16.81 0.00 -3.55
CA GLN A 240 17.68 -1.08 -4.00
C GLN A 240 16.86 -2.32 -4.38
N ALA A 241 16.77 -2.60 -5.68
CA ALA A 241 16.14 -3.81 -6.20
C ALA A 241 17.18 -4.93 -6.44
N ALA A 242 16.82 -5.94 -7.24
CA ALA A 242 17.73 -6.99 -7.67
C ALA A 242 18.83 -6.49 -8.62
N PHE A 243 18.58 -5.41 -9.36
CA PHE A 243 19.57 -4.82 -10.27
C PHE A 243 20.69 -4.10 -9.49
N PRO A 244 21.96 -4.07 -9.96
CA PRO A 244 23.06 -3.50 -9.19
C PRO A 244 22.91 -2.02 -8.82
N SER A 245 22.30 -1.21 -9.68
CA SER A 245 22.02 0.20 -9.39
C SER A 245 20.57 0.41 -8.92
N LYS A 246 20.39 1.44 -8.08
CA LYS A 246 19.09 1.82 -7.53
C LYS A 246 18.05 2.04 -8.62
N ARG A 247 16.80 1.68 -8.35
CA ARG A 247 15.65 1.83 -9.25
C ARG A 247 14.75 2.94 -8.73
N LEU A 248 14.00 3.59 -9.62
CA LEU A 248 13.03 4.62 -9.26
C LEU A 248 11.90 4.01 -8.43
N GLY A 249 11.58 4.65 -7.32
CA GLY A 249 10.46 4.29 -6.45
C GLY A 249 9.25 5.19 -6.64
N MET A 250 8.27 5.03 -5.76
CA MET A 250 7.04 5.82 -5.76
C MET A 250 7.26 7.33 -5.60
N GLY A 251 8.34 7.79 -4.96
CA GLY A 251 8.70 9.21 -4.89
C GLY A 251 8.96 9.81 -6.27
N ALA A 252 9.60 9.05 -7.17
CA ALA A 252 9.79 9.48 -8.56
C ALA A 252 8.46 9.56 -9.33
N PHE A 253 7.55 8.60 -9.10
CA PHE A 253 6.20 8.64 -9.66
C PHE A 253 5.43 9.87 -9.16
N ARG A 254 5.49 10.19 -7.86
CA ARG A 254 4.88 11.40 -7.29
C ARG A 254 5.40 12.65 -7.98
N ILE A 255 6.72 12.79 -8.13
CA ILE A 255 7.33 13.95 -8.80
C ILE A 255 6.85 14.06 -10.26
N ALA A 256 6.79 12.94 -10.99
CA ALA A 256 6.30 12.92 -12.37
C ALA A 256 4.83 13.37 -12.45
N LEU A 257 3.96 12.82 -11.59
CA LEU A 257 2.56 13.21 -11.51
C LEU A 257 2.39 14.69 -11.17
N GLU A 258 3.07 15.18 -10.13
CA GLU A 258 3.03 16.59 -9.72
C GLU A 258 3.50 17.51 -10.84
N SER A 259 4.55 17.12 -11.56
CA SER A 259 5.10 17.90 -12.67
C SER A 259 4.12 18.00 -13.85
N VAL A 260 3.42 16.91 -14.19
CA VAL A 260 2.41 16.90 -15.26
C VAL A 260 1.14 17.64 -14.82
N PHE A 261 0.73 17.49 -13.56
CA PHE A 261 -0.48 18.12 -13.05
C PHE A 261 -0.39 19.65 -13.01
N ASN A 262 0.79 20.19 -12.64
CA ASN A 262 1.04 21.62 -12.45
C ASN A 262 1.32 22.42 -13.72
N ARG A 263 1.52 21.75 -14.85
CA ARG A 263 1.65 22.39 -16.16
C ARG A 263 0.26 22.58 -16.76
#